data_AF-A0A2V9CRV4-F1
#
_entry.id   AF-A0A2V9CRV4-F1
#
_cell.length_a   1.000
_cell.length_b   1.000
_cell.length_c   1.000
_cell.angle_alpha   90.00
_cell.angle_beta   90.00
_cell.angle_gamma   90.00
#
_symmetry.space_group_name_H-M   'P 1'
#
loop_
_entity.id
_entity.type
_entity.pdbx_description
1 polymer ?
#
loop_
_entity_poly.entity_id
_entity_poly.type
_entity_poly.pdbx_seq_one_letter_code
_entity_poly.pdbx_strand_id
1 'polypeptide(L)'
;LDGVRVRETDISNPSYPDPFQGGQVTTPPPSITRVSPTAQSPYLIQASAGFEQEVRKGSWLSLDYSLLHGVHLDRIRDVNAPLPSGNGVRPDPNFTNIEEYESTAFLRGHALSVMFRGGWGRYFRGYAQYVFSKYTNDVSSNGPGLYLFPADNYDLQPEIGPADFDRRHRFNFSGVVQLPLGLRLGSILSAASGAPFDITTGSDLFGDTLTRPPGVTRNTGRGPATIEVDTRVTKVFALRRALGNEVRTRGRMELSLDAFNAINYANIASIVGVLSSPLFGQAASFGPARTLQMSAKFSF
;
A
#
# COMPACT_ATOMS: atom_id res chain seq x y z
N LEU A 1 -14.85 10.62 -33.06
CA LEU A 1 -14.47 11.25 -31.78
C LEU A 1 -12.95 11.40 -31.81
N ASP A 2 -12.55 12.57 -32.27
CA ASP A 2 -11.21 12.96 -32.70
C ASP A 2 -10.43 13.58 -31.52
N GLY A 3 -10.87 13.31 -30.28
CA GLY A 3 -10.18 13.63 -29.02
C GLY A 3 -10.03 15.12 -28.69
N VAL A 4 -10.29 16.04 -29.63
CA VAL A 4 -9.98 17.47 -29.51
C VAL A 4 -11.22 18.33 -29.17
N ARG A 5 -12.43 17.79 -29.28
CA ARG A 5 -13.68 18.52 -28.95
C ARG A 5 -14.58 17.67 -28.07
N VAL A 6 -14.41 17.83 -26.76
CA VAL A 6 -15.33 17.29 -25.76
C VAL A 6 -16.35 18.38 -25.44
N ARG A 7 -17.65 18.05 -25.53
CA ARG A 7 -18.73 18.92 -25.07
C ARG A 7 -19.36 18.27 -23.85
N GLU A 8 -19.12 18.88 -22.70
CA GLU A 8 -19.80 18.52 -21.45
C GLU A 8 -21.13 19.26 -21.37
N THR A 9 -22.15 18.62 -20.82
CA THR A 9 -23.48 19.20 -20.67
C THR A 9 -24.05 18.70 -19.35
N ASP A 10 -24.16 19.61 -18.40
CA ASP A 10 -24.73 19.31 -17.09
C ASP A 10 -26.22 19.58 -17.11
N ILE A 11 -27.00 18.58 -16.70
CA ILE A 11 -28.44 18.67 -16.58
C ILE A 11 -28.78 18.63 -15.09
N SER A 12 -29.13 19.79 -14.53
CA SER A 12 -29.59 19.87 -13.15
C SER A 12 -31.08 19.51 -13.06
N ASN A 13 -31.45 18.72 -12.05
CA ASN A 13 -32.82 18.21 -11.82
C ASN A 13 -33.43 17.48 -13.05
N PRO A 14 -32.79 16.42 -13.60
CA PRO A 14 -33.29 15.74 -14.77
C PRO A 14 -34.67 15.10 -14.52
N SER A 15 -35.57 15.20 -15.48
CA SER A 15 -36.86 14.50 -15.47
C SER A 15 -36.72 13.03 -15.87
N TYR A 16 -37.70 12.20 -15.51
CA TYR A 16 -37.82 10.81 -15.99
C TYR A 16 -39.05 10.66 -16.90
N PRO A 17 -39.00 9.86 -17.98
CA PRO A 17 -37.86 9.06 -18.46
C PRO A 17 -36.85 9.84 -19.31
N ASP A 18 -37.23 11.02 -19.79
CA ASP A 18 -36.37 11.89 -20.60
C ASP A 18 -35.72 12.96 -19.71
N PRO A 19 -34.39 12.96 -19.51
CA PRO A 19 -33.70 13.93 -18.67
C PRO A 19 -33.75 15.36 -19.23
N PHE A 20 -34.07 15.55 -20.52
CA PHE A 20 -34.06 16.85 -21.19
C PHE A 20 -35.41 17.59 -21.16
N GLN A 21 -36.50 16.96 -20.72
CA GLN A 21 -37.84 17.58 -20.76
C GLN A 21 -38.18 18.47 -19.57
N GLY A 22 -37.49 18.31 -18.44
CA GLY A 22 -37.69 19.11 -17.22
C GLY A 22 -36.40 19.56 -16.53
N GLY A 23 -35.23 19.09 -16.97
CA GLY A 23 -33.94 19.50 -16.41
C GLY A 23 -33.47 20.84 -16.98
N GLN A 24 -32.75 21.63 -16.17
CA GLN A 24 -32.06 22.81 -16.69
C GLN A 24 -30.71 22.39 -17.28
N VAL A 25 -30.57 22.62 -18.59
CA VAL A 25 -29.36 22.34 -19.35
C VAL A 25 -28.40 23.52 -19.19
N THR A 26 -27.32 23.32 -18.45
CA THR A 26 -26.20 24.25 -18.38
C THR A 26 -25.02 23.68 -19.16
N THR A 27 -24.37 24.51 -19.97
CA THR A 27 -23.09 24.13 -20.60
C THR A 27 -21.99 24.76 -19.74
N PRO A 28 -21.41 24.02 -18.78
CA PRO A 28 -20.32 24.56 -17.97
C PRO A 28 -19.14 24.93 -18.88
N PRO A 29 -18.30 25.88 -18.47
CA PRO A 29 -17.04 26.13 -19.15
C PRO A 29 -16.19 24.84 -19.15
N PRO A 30 -15.44 24.54 -20.22
CA PRO A 30 -14.68 23.30 -20.31
C PRO A 30 -13.59 23.22 -19.23
N SER A 31 -13.16 22.01 -18.87
CA SER A 31 -11.89 21.79 -18.18
C SER A 31 -10.77 21.51 -19.19
N ILE A 32 -9.56 21.98 -18.89
CA ILE A 32 -8.38 21.70 -19.70
C ILE A 32 -7.28 21.09 -18.86
N THR A 33 -6.46 20.26 -19.48
CA THR A 33 -5.28 19.66 -18.86
C THR A 33 -4.03 20.11 -19.60
N ARG A 34 -3.01 20.56 -18.87
CA ARG A 34 -1.74 21.02 -19.44
C ARG A 34 -0.55 20.63 -18.57
N VAL A 35 0.64 20.71 -19.15
CA VAL A 35 1.90 20.53 -18.43
C VAL A 35 2.47 21.90 -18.09
N SER A 36 2.93 22.06 -16.85
CA SER A 36 3.57 23.29 -16.41
C SER A 36 4.77 23.62 -17.29
N PRO A 37 4.95 24.88 -17.75
CA PRO A 37 6.11 25.28 -18.53
C PRO A 37 7.46 25.06 -17.82
N THR A 38 7.43 24.92 -16.48
CA THR A 38 8.60 24.67 -15.63
C THR A 38 8.71 23.21 -15.19
N ALA A 39 7.92 22.30 -15.75
CA ALA A 39 7.98 20.88 -15.45
C ALA A 39 9.36 20.30 -15.80
N GLN A 40 9.81 19.35 -14.99
CA GLN A 40 11.12 18.71 -15.09
C GLN A 40 10.97 17.21 -14.91
N SER A 41 11.87 16.42 -15.50
CA SER A 41 11.82 14.97 -15.33
C SER A 41 12.03 14.58 -13.85
N PRO A 42 11.14 13.77 -13.25
CA PRO A 42 11.31 13.28 -11.89
C PRO A 42 12.53 12.37 -11.79
N TYR A 43 13.21 12.42 -10.65
CA TYR A 43 14.30 11.48 -10.35
C TYR A 43 14.37 11.08 -8.88
N LEU A 44 15.02 9.93 -8.63
CA LEU A 44 15.25 9.39 -7.29
C LEU A 44 16.76 9.32 -7.03
N ILE A 45 17.19 9.91 -5.91
CA ILE A 45 18.51 9.71 -5.33
C ILE A 45 18.38 8.60 -4.29
N GLN A 46 19.14 7.53 -4.48
CA GLN A 46 19.19 6.41 -3.55
C GLN A 46 20.63 6.19 -3.10
N ALA A 47 20.82 6.02 -1.80
CA ALA A 47 22.12 5.70 -1.23
C ALA A 47 21.94 4.68 -0.09
N SER A 48 22.89 3.77 0.05
CA SER A 48 22.86 2.76 1.11
C SER A 48 24.24 2.46 1.63
N ALA A 49 24.33 2.10 2.91
CA ALA A 49 25.53 1.61 3.55
C ALA A 49 25.18 0.35 4.34
N GLY A 50 25.96 -0.71 4.18
CA GLY A 50 25.68 -2.01 4.77
C GLY A 50 26.92 -2.62 5.41
N PHE A 51 26.70 -3.37 6.48
CA PHE A 51 27.70 -4.23 7.11
C PHE A 51 27.12 -5.64 7.25
N GLU A 52 27.86 -6.64 6.80
CA GLU A 52 27.46 -8.03 6.92
C GLU A 52 28.60 -8.84 7.56
N GLN A 53 28.23 -9.68 8.54
CA GLN A 53 29.16 -10.52 9.26
C GLN A 53 28.61 -11.94 9.41
N GLU A 54 29.48 -12.92 9.14
CA GLU A 54 29.23 -14.30 9.54
C GLU A 54 29.36 -14.41 11.07
N VAL A 55 28.24 -14.64 11.75
CA VAL A 55 28.19 -14.75 13.23
C VAL A 55 28.44 -16.19 13.70
N ARG A 56 28.22 -17.16 12.80
CA ARG A 56 28.51 -18.59 13.00
C ARG A 56 28.60 -19.23 11.62
N LYS A 57 29.30 -20.36 11.49
CA LYS A 57 29.39 -21.11 10.23
C LYS A 57 28.01 -21.29 9.56
N GLY A 58 27.81 -20.64 8.41
CA GLY A 58 26.56 -20.67 7.65
C GLY A 58 25.42 -19.81 8.21
N SER A 59 25.71 -18.85 9.09
CA SER A 59 24.76 -17.87 9.62
C SER A 59 25.35 -16.47 9.61
N TRP A 60 24.59 -15.54 9.05
CA TRP A 60 25.01 -14.18 8.77
C TRP A 60 24.04 -13.20 9.40
N LEU A 61 24.60 -12.11 9.91
CA LEU A 61 23.88 -10.94 10.37
C LEU A 61 24.27 -9.76 9.47
N SER A 62 23.27 -9.05 8.95
CA SER A 62 23.45 -7.90 8.08
C SER A 62 22.73 -6.70 8.70
N LEU A 63 23.37 -5.54 8.65
CA LEU A 63 22.84 -4.25 9.06
C LEU A 63 22.95 -3.29 7.87
N ASP A 64 21.82 -2.81 7.37
CA ASP A 64 21.75 -1.98 6.18
C ASP A 64 20.98 -0.69 6.47
N TYR A 65 21.60 0.44 6.19
CA TYR A 65 20.94 1.75 6.18
C TYR A 65 20.71 2.21 4.75
N SER A 66 19.53 2.72 4.45
CA SER A 66 19.17 3.25 3.14
C SER A 66 18.48 4.60 3.22
N LEU A 67 18.77 5.42 2.22
CA LEU A 67 18.25 6.76 1.96
C LEU A 67 17.50 6.74 0.63
N LEU A 68 16.36 7.40 0.60
CA LEU A 68 15.59 7.65 -0.61
C LEU A 68 15.19 9.11 -0.65
N HIS A 69 15.58 9.83 -1.69
CA HIS A 69 15.11 11.19 -1.94
C HIS A 69 14.56 11.31 -3.35
N GLY A 70 13.25 11.55 -3.47
CA GLY A 70 12.62 11.90 -4.74
C GLY A 70 12.55 13.40 -4.92
N VAL A 71 12.93 13.87 -6.11
CA VAL A 71 12.98 15.28 -6.50
C VAL A 71 12.24 15.44 -7.81
N HIS A 72 11.57 16.58 -7.98
CA HIS A 72 10.71 16.88 -9.13
C HIS A 72 9.66 15.81 -9.38
N LEU A 73 9.12 15.21 -8.32
CA LEU A 73 8.03 14.25 -8.47
C LEU A 73 6.81 14.97 -9.02
N ASP A 74 6.05 14.26 -9.83
CA ASP A 74 4.88 14.82 -10.49
C ASP A 74 3.72 14.95 -9.51
N ARG A 75 2.97 16.04 -9.63
CA ARG A 75 1.65 16.22 -9.02
C ARG A 75 0.71 16.89 -10.02
N ILE A 76 -0.59 16.84 -9.73
CA ILE A 76 -1.62 17.59 -10.44
C ILE A 76 -2.21 18.65 -9.51
N ARG A 77 -2.46 19.84 -10.04
CA ARG A 77 -3.17 20.93 -9.34
C ARG A 77 -4.24 21.51 -10.25
N ASP A 78 -5.36 21.92 -9.67
CA ASP A 78 -6.28 22.82 -10.35
C ASP A 78 -5.78 24.25 -10.11
N VAL A 79 -5.03 24.80 -11.08
CA VAL A 79 -4.54 26.18 -10.99
C VAL A 79 -5.65 27.21 -11.19
N ASN A 80 -6.85 26.75 -11.56
CA ASN A 80 -8.07 27.55 -11.63
C ASN A 80 -9.07 27.23 -10.52
N ALA A 81 -8.60 26.63 -9.42
CA ALA A 81 -9.44 26.36 -8.26
C ALA A 81 -10.16 27.66 -7.78
N PRO A 82 -11.34 27.55 -7.16
CA PRO A 82 -11.98 28.69 -6.51
C PRO A 82 -11.05 29.36 -5.50
N LEU A 83 -11.04 30.69 -5.48
CA LEU A 83 -10.19 31.44 -4.56
C LEU A 83 -10.55 31.12 -3.09
N PRO A 84 -9.57 31.04 -2.17
CA PRO A 84 -9.81 30.78 -0.75
C PRO A 84 -10.69 31.81 -0.03
N SER A 85 -11.05 32.92 -0.70
CA SER A 85 -12.03 33.91 -0.22
C SER A 85 -13.44 33.35 0.02
N GLY A 86 -13.72 32.10 -0.36
CA GLY A 86 -14.98 31.40 -0.05
C GLY A 86 -16.18 31.86 -0.86
N ASN A 87 -15.96 32.72 -1.86
CA ASN A 87 -16.97 33.22 -2.79
C ASN A 87 -17.18 32.29 -4.01
N GLY A 88 -16.45 31.17 -4.10
CA GLY A 88 -16.52 30.23 -5.21
C GLY A 88 -16.00 30.77 -6.54
N VAL A 89 -15.37 31.96 -6.54
CA VAL A 89 -14.91 32.63 -7.77
C VAL A 89 -13.61 31.99 -8.24
N ARG A 90 -13.62 31.51 -9.47
CA ARG A 90 -12.43 30.98 -10.15
C ARG A 90 -11.66 32.11 -10.84
N PRO A 91 -10.31 32.06 -10.88
CA PRO A 91 -9.47 33.07 -11.53
C PRO A 91 -9.82 33.31 -13.02
N ASP A 92 -10.01 32.25 -13.80
CA ASP A 92 -10.44 32.29 -15.19
C ASP A 92 -11.87 31.73 -15.31
N PRO A 93 -12.88 32.57 -15.57
CA PRO A 93 -14.26 32.13 -15.68
C PRO A 93 -14.55 31.32 -16.95
N ASN A 94 -13.62 31.26 -17.91
CA ASN A 94 -13.80 30.49 -19.15
C ASN A 94 -13.50 29.00 -18.99
N PHE A 95 -12.99 28.59 -17.83
CA PHE A 95 -12.69 27.20 -17.54
C PHE A 95 -13.27 26.78 -16.19
N THR A 96 -13.67 25.51 -16.10
CA THR A 96 -14.02 24.92 -14.80
C THR A 96 -12.73 24.60 -14.08
N ASN A 97 -12.00 23.55 -14.47
CA ASN A 97 -10.67 23.26 -13.95
C ASN A 97 -9.59 23.57 -14.99
N ILE A 98 -8.44 24.06 -14.53
CA ILE A 98 -7.21 24.04 -15.31
C ILE A 98 -6.27 23.10 -14.59
N GLU A 99 -6.27 21.85 -15.03
CA GLU A 99 -5.44 20.80 -14.44
C GLU A 99 -4.00 20.95 -14.96
N GLU A 100 -3.09 21.33 -14.08
CA GLU A 100 -1.70 21.52 -14.41
C GLU A 100 -0.85 20.41 -13.78
N TYR A 101 -0.14 19.66 -14.63
CA TYR A 101 0.90 18.75 -14.19
C TYR A 101 2.17 19.54 -13.86
N GLU A 102 2.58 19.47 -12.61
CA GLU A 102 3.77 20.12 -12.07
C GLU A 102 4.79 19.08 -11.59
N SER A 103 6.07 19.42 -11.63
CA SER A 103 7.17 18.58 -11.12
C SER A 103 7.76 19.20 -9.84
N THR A 104 6.88 19.45 -8.87
CA THR A 104 7.18 20.18 -7.62
C THR A 104 7.09 19.30 -6.37
N ALA A 105 6.68 18.05 -6.47
CA ALA A 105 6.55 17.13 -5.33
C ALA A 105 7.88 16.48 -4.95
N PHE A 106 7.94 15.96 -3.73
CA PHE A 106 9.14 15.32 -3.19
C PHE A 106 8.82 14.04 -2.41
N LEU A 107 9.85 13.23 -2.22
CA LEU A 107 9.85 12.09 -1.30
C LEU A 107 11.13 12.10 -0.49
N ARG A 108 11.04 11.78 0.80
CA ARG A 108 12.19 11.55 1.69
C ARG A 108 11.96 10.29 2.49
N GLY A 109 12.97 9.42 2.53
CA GLY A 109 12.90 8.11 3.14
C GLY A 109 14.20 7.73 3.82
N HIS A 110 14.08 7.17 5.00
CA HIS A 110 15.19 6.53 5.73
C HIS A 110 14.72 5.16 6.20
N ALA A 111 15.55 4.13 6.02
CA ALA A 111 15.27 2.82 6.56
C ALA A 111 16.55 2.15 7.09
N LEU A 112 16.43 1.58 8.28
CA LEU A 112 17.43 0.73 8.90
C LEU A 112 16.90 -0.71 8.92
N SER A 113 17.61 -1.62 8.29
CA SER A 113 17.29 -3.05 8.20
C SER A 113 18.30 -3.86 8.98
N VAL A 114 17.81 -4.75 9.84
CA VAL A 114 18.60 -5.81 10.49
C VAL A 114 18.12 -7.14 9.95
N MET A 115 19.01 -7.93 9.37
CA MET A 115 18.69 -9.22 8.78
C MET A 115 19.56 -10.32 9.36
N PHE A 116 18.94 -11.38 9.85
CA PHE A 116 19.58 -12.65 10.12
C PHE A 116 19.25 -13.63 8.99
N ARG A 117 20.26 -14.30 8.43
CA ARG A 117 20.07 -15.41 7.47
C ARG A 117 20.95 -16.58 7.86
N GLY A 118 20.40 -17.79 7.92
CA GLY A 118 21.21 -18.95 8.26
C GLY A 118 20.44 -20.07 8.91
N GLY A 119 21.16 -20.86 9.71
CA GLY A 119 20.59 -22.02 10.36
C GLY A 119 21.20 -22.30 11.72
N TRP A 120 20.36 -22.78 12.64
CA TRP A 120 20.81 -23.29 13.92
C TRP A 120 20.91 -24.81 13.85
N GLY A 121 22.13 -25.30 13.67
CA GLY A 121 22.42 -26.73 13.55
C GLY A 121 21.73 -27.35 12.34
N ARG A 122 21.23 -28.58 12.50
CA ARG A 122 20.48 -29.29 11.44
C ARG A 122 18.97 -29.07 11.48
N TYR A 123 18.47 -28.35 12.49
CA TYR A 123 17.05 -28.30 12.79
C TYR A 123 16.35 -27.07 12.21
N PHE A 124 17.02 -25.91 12.21
CA PHE A 124 16.45 -24.66 11.71
C PHE A 124 17.24 -24.13 10.53
N ARG A 125 16.53 -23.71 9.48
CA ARG A 125 17.06 -22.86 8.41
C ARG A 125 16.03 -21.80 8.08
N GLY A 126 16.46 -20.56 7.93
CA GLY A 126 15.56 -19.46 7.63
C GLY A 126 16.24 -18.12 7.59
N TYR A 127 15.41 -17.09 7.54
CA TYR A 127 15.83 -15.72 7.75
C TYR A 127 14.80 -14.97 8.60
N ALA A 128 15.26 -13.90 9.24
CA ALA A 128 14.44 -12.92 9.90
C ALA A 128 14.96 -11.53 9.50
N GLN A 129 14.06 -10.61 9.23
CA GLN A 129 14.40 -9.24 8.87
C GLN A 129 13.51 -8.29 9.66
N TYR A 130 14.12 -7.30 10.28
CA TYR A 130 13.42 -6.18 10.89
C TYR A 130 13.82 -4.90 10.19
N VAL A 131 12.84 -4.09 9.80
CA VAL A 131 13.06 -2.79 9.17
C VAL A 131 12.38 -1.71 10.01
N PHE A 132 13.17 -0.74 10.45
CA PHE A 132 12.69 0.51 11.02
C PHE A 132 12.79 1.60 9.97
N SER A 133 11.67 2.20 9.58
CA SER A 133 11.66 3.17 8.48
C SER A 133 10.77 4.38 8.72
N LYS A 134 11.05 5.47 8.01
CA LYS A 134 10.20 6.66 7.94
C LYS A 134 10.22 7.20 6.52
N TYR A 135 9.05 7.35 5.93
CA TYR A 135 8.87 7.94 4.60
C TYR A 135 7.89 9.12 4.68
N THR A 136 8.24 10.22 4.04
CA THR A 136 7.49 11.47 4.02
C THR A 136 7.45 12.02 2.61
N ASN A 137 6.27 12.43 2.14
CA ASN A 137 6.06 13.06 0.85
C ASN A 137 4.91 14.07 0.95
N ASP A 138 4.63 14.75 -0.15
CA ASP A 138 3.59 15.77 -0.27
C ASP A 138 2.64 15.55 -1.46
N VAL A 139 2.58 14.29 -1.92
CA VAL A 139 1.71 13.82 -2.99
C VAL A 139 1.31 12.37 -2.70
N SER A 140 0.15 11.93 -3.16
CA SER A 140 -0.20 10.51 -3.07
C SER A 140 0.65 9.65 -3.99
N SER A 141 1.06 8.50 -3.46
CA SER A 141 1.74 7.43 -4.18
C SER A 141 0.81 6.24 -4.44
N ASN A 142 -0.51 6.45 -4.43
CA ASN A 142 -1.53 5.43 -4.72
C ASN A 142 -1.53 5.02 -6.20
N GLY A 143 -0.46 4.35 -6.63
CA GLY A 143 -0.32 3.75 -7.94
C GLY A 143 -0.13 4.73 -9.10
N PRO A 144 0.37 4.25 -10.24
CA PRO A 144 0.50 5.06 -11.45
C PRO A 144 -0.88 5.50 -11.96
N GLY A 145 -1.05 6.80 -12.22
CA GLY A 145 -2.23 7.36 -12.90
C GLY A 145 -3.36 7.88 -12.00
N LEU A 146 -3.23 7.82 -10.67
CA LEU A 146 -4.20 8.41 -9.73
C LEU A 146 -3.58 9.63 -9.05
N TYR A 147 -3.42 10.72 -9.81
CA TYR A 147 -3.07 12.00 -9.21
C TYR A 147 -4.33 12.57 -8.56
N LEU A 148 -4.39 12.52 -7.22
CA LEU A 148 -5.39 13.25 -6.46
C LEU A 148 -4.95 14.71 -6.36
N PHE A 149 -5.89 15.64 -6.57
CA PHE A 149 -5.63 17.04 -6.26
C PHE A 149 -5.30 17.21 -4.76
N PRO A 150 -4.45 18.19 -4.42
CA PRO A 150 -4.24 18.55 -3.02
C PRO A 150 -5.54 19.05 -2.39
N ALA A 151 -5.63 18.99 -1.07
CA ALA A 151 -6.78 19.52 -0.32
C ALA A 151 -6.93 21.04 -0.43
N ASP A 152 -5.83 21.73 -0.70
CA ASP A 152 -5.81 23.15 -0.99
C ASP A 152 -4.87 23.35 -2.18
N ASN A 153 -5.41 23.85 -3.30
CA ASN A 153 -4.64 24.12 -4.50
C ASN A 153 -3.76 25.36 -4.36
N TYR A 154 -3.84 26.15 -3.29
CA TYR A 154 -3.05 27.36 -3.05
C TYR A 154 -2.03 27.19 -1.92
N ASP A 155 -2.30 26.32 -0.94
CA ASP A 155 -1.37 25.97 0.12
C ASP A 155 -1.08 24.46 0.17
N LEU A 156 0.13 24.08 -0.26
CA LEU A 156 0.57 22.69 -0.28
C LEU A 156 1.23 22.24 1.03
N GLN A 157 1.42 23.12 2.02
CA GLN A 157 2.08 22.72 3.27
C GLN A 157 1.36 21.58 4.01
N PRO A 158 0.00 21.55 4.08
CA PRO A 158 -0.73 20.45 4.70
C PRO A 158 -0.66 19.13 3.92
N GLU A 159 -0.14 19.12 2.68
CA GLU A 159 0.12 17.87 1.96
C GLU A 159 1.34 17.13 2.50
N ILE A 160 2.25 17.81 3.20
CA ILE A 160 3.45 17.20 3.74
C ILE A 160 3.06 16.25 4.88
N GLY A 161 3.24 14.96 4.64
CA GLY A 161 2.80 13.92 5.56
C GLY A 161 3.51 12.59 5.36
N PRO A 162 3.17 11.57 6.18
CA PRO A 162 3.63 10.21 5.95
C PRO A 162 3.26 9.74 4.53
N ALA A 163 4.20 9.11 3.83
CA ALA A 163 3.89 8.48 2.53
C ALA A 163 2.86 7.35 2.70
N ASP A 164 2.10 7.00 1.67
CA ASP A 164 1.03 5.96 1.74
C ASP A 164 1.58 4.60 2.22
N PHE A 165 2.80 4.30 1.78
CA PHE A 165 3.53 3.10 2.15
C PHE A 165 4.39 3.26 3.42
N ASP A 166 4.36 4.40 4.12
CA ASP A 166 5.10 4.60 5.36
C ASP A 166 4.66 3.55 6.40
N ARG A 167 5.63 2.83 6.94
CA ARG A 167 5.42 1.83 7.99
C ARG A 167 6.62 1.89 8.91
N ARG A 168 6.39 2.31 10.15
CA ARG A 168 7.46 2.55 11.10
C ARG A 168 8.27 1.29 11.43
N HIS A 169 7.57 0.18 11.64
CA HIS A 169 8.14 -1.11 11.98
C HIS A 169 7.64 -2.16 11.00
N ARG A 170 8.55 -2.93 10.42
CA ARG A 170 8.22 -4.13 9.64
C ARG A 170 9.09 -5.28 10.10
N PHE A 171 8.50 -6.46 10.23
CA PHE A 171 9.18 -7.69 10.56
C PHE A 171 8.75 -8.77 9.59
N ASN A 172 9.73 -9.43 8.97
CA ASN A 172 9.52 -10.57 8.09
C ASN A 172 10.34 -11.74 8.61
N PHE A 173 9.75 -12.93 8.58
CA PHE A 173 10.40 -14.17 8.96
C PHE A 173 10.00 -15.27 7.99
N SER A 174 10.94 -16.12 7.63
CA SER A 174 10.67 -17.36 6.92
C SER A 174 11.61 -18.43 7.43
N GLY A 175 11.06 -19.57 7.85
CA GLY A 175 11.86 -20.62 8.44
C GLY A 175 11.26 -22.00 8.29
N VAL A 176 12.12 -23.00 8.26
CA VAL A 176 11.75 -24.41 8.29
C VAL A 176 12.44 -25.07 9.47
N VAL A 177 11.64 -25.80 10.26
CA VAL A 177 12.09 -26.63 11.37
C VAL A 177 11.80 -28.09 11.09
N GLN A 178 12.82 -28.94 11.23
CA GLN A 178 12.64 -30.39 11.22
C GLN A 178 12.28 -30.87 12.63
N LEU A 179 11.07 -31.41 12.78
CA LEU A 179 10.54 -31.95 14.02
C LEU A 179 10.75 -33.47 14.12
N PRO A 180 10.61 -34.09 15.32
CA PRO A 180 10.64 -35.53 15.48
C PRO A 180 9.63 -36.26 14.59
N LEU A 181 9.83 -37.57 14.42
CA LEU A 181 8.94 -38.45 13.65
C LEU A 181 8.84 -38.07 12.15
N GLY A 182 9.81 -37.35 11.58
CA GLY A 182 9.77 -36.97 10.16
C GLY A 182 8.74 -35.88 9.83
N LEU A 183 8.32 -35.11 10.83
CA LEU A 183 7.50 -33.91 10.65
C LEU A 183 8.37 -32.72 10.25
N ARG A 184 7.86 -31.86 9.38
CA ARG A 184 8.47 -30.59 8.98
C ARG A 184 7.48 -29.47 9.20
N LEU A 185 7.91 -28.42 9.89
CA LEU A 185 7.16 -27.19 10.09
C LEU A 185 7.82 -26.07 9.29
N GLY A 186 7.14 -25.58 8.26
CA GLY A 186 7.51 -24.34 7.59
C GLY A 186 6.63 -23.20 8.08
N SER A 187 7.19 -22.02 8.33
CA SER A 187 6.40 -20.85 8.69
C SER A 187 6.95 -19.60 8.01
N ILE A 188 6.02 -18.73 7.60
CA ILE A 188 6.26 -17.39 7.11
C ILE A 188 5.47 -16.46 8.02
N LEU A 189 6.11 -15.39 8.48
CA LEU A 189 5.47 -14.35 9.29
C LEU A 189 5.79 -12.99 8.67
N SER A 190 4.76 -12.19 8.46
CA SER A 190 4.85 -10.78 8.08
C SER A 190 4.10 -9.96 9.12
N ALA A 191 4.76 -8.96 9.70
CA ALA A 191 4.14 -8.04 10.62
C ALA A 191 4.56 -6.61 10.31
N ALA A 192 3.62 -5.68 10.38
CA ALA A 192 3.90 -4.27 10.19
C ALA A 192 3.05 -3.39 11.10
N SER A 193 3.63 -2.29 11.59
CA SER A 193 2.87 -1.21 12.24
C SER A 193 1.82 -0.63 11.29
N GLY A 194 0.85 0.13 11.79
CA GLY A 194 -0.22 0.69 10.97
C GLY A 194 0.20 1.52 9.75
N ALA A 195 -0.39 1.20 8.59
CA ALA A 195 -1.38 2.10 7.99
C ALA A 195 -1.30 3.61 8.25
N PRO A 196 -0.61 4.51 7.53
CA PRO A 196 -1.15 5.86 7.41
C PRO A 196 -2.48 5.79 6.67
N PHE A 197 -3.42 6.65 7.04
CA PHE A 197 -4.60 6.93 6.25
C PHE A 197 -4.92 8.42 6.34
N ASP A 198 -5.55 8.94 5.30
CA ASP A 198 -5.88 10.35 5.22
C ASP A 198 -7.14 10.67 6.04
N ILE A 199 -7.15 11.83 6.70
CA ILE A 199 -8.30 12.30 7.47
C ILE A 199 -8.89 13.49 6.75
N THR A 200 -10.14 13.37 6.32
CA THR A 200 -10.84 14.38 5.52
C THR A 200 -12.15 14.76 6.18
N THR A 201 -12.67 15.94 5.88
CA THR A 201 -13.96 16.39 6.44
C THR A 201 -15.15 15.67 5.79
N GLY A 202 -15.00 15.24 4.53
CA GLY A 202 -16.08 14.65 3.72
C GLY A 202 -17.06 15.67 3.17
N SER A 203 -16.75 16.96 3.27
CA SER A 203 -17.48 18.06 2.66
C SER A 203 -16.52 18.86 1.80
N ASP A 204 -16.82 18.99 0.52
CA ASP A 204 -16.17 19.94 -0.38
C ASP A 204 -17.07 21.18 -0.45
N LEU A 205 -16.95 22.05 0.56
CA LEU A 205 -17.86 23.19 0.73
C LEU A 205 -17.68 24.26 -0.37
N PHE A 206 -16.54 24.22 -1.08
CA PHE A 206 -16.16 25.22 -2.05
C PHE A 206 -16.04 24.66 -3.48
N GLY A 207 -16.31 23.36 -3.67
CA GLY A 207 -16.28 22.71 -4.99
C GLY A 207 -14.88 22.70 -5.58
N ASP A 208 -13.86 22.71 -4.72
CA ASP A 208 -12.48 22.88 -5.10
C ASP A 208 -11.74 21.56 -5.08
N THR A 209 -11.73 20.81 -3.97
CA THR A 209 -11.15 19.45 -3.84
C THR A 209 -11.57 18.71 -2.55
N LEU A 210 -10.74 17.77 -2.09
CA LEU A 210 -10.83 17.01 -0.84
C LEU A 210 -10.44 17.89 0.35
N THR A 211 -11.37 18.33 1.19
CA THR A 211 -11.01 19.17 2.35
C THR A 211 -10.48 18.36 3.55
N ARG A 212 -9.43 18.87 4.22
CA ARG A 212 -8.92 18.35 5.52
C ARG A 212 -9.28 19.27 6.70
N PRO A 213 -9.37 18.73 7.92
CA PRO A 213 -9.56 19.56 9.11
C PRO A 213 -8.38 20.50 9.36
N PRO A 214 -8.59 21.67 9.97
CA PRO A 214 -7.51 22.57 10.35
C PRO A 214 -6.43 21.86 11.20
N GLY A 215 -5.16 22.04 10.83
CA GLY A 215 -4.02 21.44 11.53
C GLY A 215 -3.77 19.95 11.25
N VAL A 216 -4.57 19.32 10.39
CA VAL A 216 -4.38 17.94 9.96
C VAL A 216 -3.66 17.92 8.63
N THR A 217 -2.48 17.29 8.60
CA THR A 217 -1.76 17.04 7.35
C THR A 217 -2.12 15.68 6.78
N ARG A 218 -1.83 15.51 5.49
CA ARG A 218 -1.98 14.27 4.75
C ARG A 218 -1.50 13.06 5.56
N ASN A 219 -2.29 11.98 5.56
CA ASN A 219 -1.86 10.69 6.11
C ASN A 219 -1.46 10.70 7.60
N THR A 220 -1.93 11.66 8.37
CA THR A 220 -1.67 11.74 9.82
C THR A 220 -2.36 10.61 10.60
N GLY A 221 -3.49 10.09 10.12
CA GLY A 221 -4.21 8.98 10.76
C GLY A 221 -3.38 7.69 10.77
N ARG A 222 -3.45 6.90 11.85
CA ARG A 222 -2.73 5.62 11.99
C ARG A 222 -3.69 4.46 12.25
N GLY A 223 -3.68 3.51 11.33
CA GLY A 223 -4.41 2.25 11.47
C GLY A 223 -3.74 1.25 12.42
N PRO A 224 -4.39 0.10 12.67
CA PRO A 224 -3.82 -0.94 13.50
C PRO A 224 -2.69 -1.68 12.80
N ALA A 225 -1.89 -2.39 13.59
CA ALA A 225 -0.84 -3.25 13.06
C ALA A 225 -1.44 -4.43 12.28
N THR A 226 -0.69 -4.90 11.29
CA THR A 226 -0.98 -6.11 10.51
C THR A 226 -0.04 -7.23 10.97
N ILE A 227 -0.57 -8.45 11.09
CA ILE A 227 0.16 -9.66 11.45
C ILE A 227 -0.41 -10.80 10.62
N GLU A 228 0.43 -11.43 9.81
CA GLU A 228 0.10 -12.58 8.99
C GLU A 228 1.09 -13.69 9.29
N VAL A 229 0.56 -14.85 9.69
CA VAL A 229 1.35 -16.05 9.98
C VAL A 229 0.83 -17.16 9.09
N ASP A 230 1.66 -17.60 8.17
CA ASP A 230 1.38 -18.75 7.32
C ASP A 230 2.23 -19.92 7.77
N THR A 231 1.61 -21.08 7.87
CA THR A 231 2.27 -22.27 8.40
C THR A 231 1.95 -23.49 7.56
N ARG A 232 2.98 -24.27 7.23
CA ARG A 232 2.86 -25.58 6.61
C ARG A 232 3.39 -26.65 7.53
N VAL A 233 2.59 -27.67 7.80
CA VAL A 233 3.04 -28.90 8.44
C VAL A 233 3.05 -30.01 7.41
N THR A 234 4.22 -30.62 7.19
CA THR A 234 4.38 -31.75 6.28
C THR A 234 4.82 -32.99 7.06
N LYS A 235 4.13 -34.11 6.83
CA LYS A 235 4.51 -35.44 7.30
C LYS A 235 4.94 -36.28 6.10
N VAL A 236 6.12 -36.90 6.23
CA VAL A 236 6.66 -37.80 5.21
C VAL A 236 6.56 -39.24 5.69
N PHE A 237 5.97 -40.09 4.86
CA PHE A 237 5.91 -41.54 5.05
C PHE A 237 6.77 -42.24 4.01
N ALA A 238 7.69 -43.09 4.47
CA ALA A 238 8.40 -44.02 3.61
C ALA A 238 7.53 -45.27 3.42
N LEU A 239 7.12 -45.54 2.18
CA LEU A 239 6.35 -46.74 1.86
C LEU A 239 7.31 -47.90 1.64
N ARG A 240 7.37 -48.79 2.62
CA ARG A 240 8.25 -49.96 2.62
C ARG A 240 7.42 -51.21 2.33
N ARG A 241 7.92 -52.07 1.44
CA ARG A 241 7.36 -53.40 1.20
C ARG A 241 8.39 -54.44 1.62
N ALA A 242 7.99 -55.38 2.47
CA ALA A 242 8.77 -56.57 2.76
C ALA A 242 8.54 -57.60 1.64
N LEU A 243 9.61 -58.07 1.03
CA LEU A 243 9.62 -59.15 0.03
C LEU A 243 10.66 -60.16 0.50
N GLY A 244 10.22 -61.23 1.16
CA GLY A 244 11.12 -62.16 1.85
C GLY A 244 11.86 -61.48 3.01
N ASN A 245 13.17 -61.70 3.12
CA ASN A 245 14.04 -61.07 4.13
C ASN A 245 14.51 -59.65 3.75
N GLU A 246 14.14 -59.12 2.58
CA GLU A 246 14.51 -57.76 2.16
C GLU A 246 13.33 -56.77 2.32
N VAL A 247 13.60 -55.63 2.97
CA VAL A 247 12.67 -54.50 3.05
C VAL A 247 13.12 -53.45 2.02
N ARG A 248 12.37 -53.28 0.93
CA ARG A 248 12.63 -52.25 -0.09
C ARG A 248 11.67 -51.07 0.06
N THR A 249 12.19 -49.86 -0.03
CA THR A 249 11.37 -48.63 -0.09
C THR A 249 10.88 -48.46 -1.52
N ARG A 250 9.55 -48.45 -1.72
CA ARG A 250 8.92 -48.44 -3.06
C ARG A 250 8.32 -47.09 -3.46
N GLY A 251 8.39 -46.11 -2.55
CA GLY A 251 7.84 -44.80 -2.77
C GLY A 251 7.78 -43.98 -1.48
N ARG A 252 7.39 -42.72 -1.62
CA ARG A 252 7.21 -41.75 -0.54
C ARG A 252 5.83 -41.11 -0.68
N MET A 253 5.13 -41.01 0.45
CA MET A 253 3.90 -40.25 0.56
C MET A 253 4.15 -39.03 1.44
N GLU A 254 3.76 -37.86 0.97
CA GLU A 254 3.81 -36.62 1.72
C GLU A 254 2.39 -36.15 1.96
N LEU A 255 2.04 -35.93 3.23
CA LEU A 255 0.82 -35.25 3.62
C LEU A 255 1.20 -33.86 4.12
N SER A 256 0.57 -32.82 3.59
CA SER A 256 0.75 -31.45 4.05
C SER A 256 -0.56 -30.82 4.45
N LEU A 257 -0.50 -30.00 5.50
CA LEU A 257 -1.54 -29.09 5.93
C LEU A 257 -0.96 -27.68 5.91
N ASP A 258 -1.57 -26.81 5.13
CA ASP A 258 -1.27 -25.38 5.04
C ASP A 258 -2.35 -24.60 5.80
N ALA A 259 -1.91 -23.67 6.64
CA ALA A 259 -2.76 -22.71 7.32
C ALA A 259 -2.29 -21.30 6.96
N PHE A 260 -3.07 -20.62 6.12
CA PHE A 260 -2.90 -19.21 5.80
C PHE A 260 -3.61 -18.38 6.85
N ASN A 261 -2.99 -17.28 7.32
CA ASN A 261 -3.46 -16.54 8.50
C ASN A 261 -3.78 -17.51 9.66
N ALA A 262 -2.80 -18.35 10.01
CA ALA A 262 -2.89 -19.44 10.98
C ALA A 262 -3.36 -18.98 12.36
N ILE A 263 -3.12 -17.72 12.72
CA ILE A 263 -3.59 -17.13 13.99
C ILE A 263 -4.96 -16.45 13.88
N ASN A 264 -5.57 -16.40 12.70
CA ASN A 264 -6.83 -15.72 12.40
C ASN A 264 -6.84 -14.26 12.88
N TYR A 265 -5.74 -13.55 12.63
CA TYR A 265 -5.64 -12.13 12.97
C TYR A 265 -6.40 -11.30 11.94
N ALA A 266 -7.19 -10.34 12.41
CA ALA A 266 -7.99 -9.46 11.55
C ALA A 266 -7.10 -8.35 10.98
N ASN A 267 -6.50 -8.62 9.82
CA ASN A 267 -5.70 -7.63 9.10
C ASN A 267 -6.61 -6.59 8.45
N ILE A 268 -6.58 -5.35 8.91
CA ILE A 268 -7.37 -4.25 8.33
C ILE A 268 -6.65 -3.71 7.10
N ALA A 269 -7.35 -3.69 5.96
CA ALA A 269 -6.80 -3.25 4.68
C ALA A 269 -7.05 -1.76 4.42
N SER A 270 -8.19 -1.22 4.84
CA SER A 270 -8.50 0.22 4.76
C SER A 270 -9.35 0.69 5.93
N ILE A 271 -9.26 1.99 6.23
CA ILE A 271 -10.00 2.66 7.31
C ILE A 271 -10.81 3.81 6.70
N VAL A 272 -12.00 4.06 7.24
CA VAL A 272 -12.81 5.23 6.88
C VAL A 272 -12.17 6.48 7.49
N GLY A 273 -11.52 7.29 6.66
CA GLY A 273 -10.87 8.54 7.05
C GLY A 273 -11.77 9.79 7.04
N VAL A 274 -13.04 9.64 6.68
CA VAL A 274 -13.97 10.76 6.48
C VAL A 274 -14.66 11.11 7.81
N LEU A 275 -14.40 12.29 8.38
CA LEU A 275 -14.93 12.72 9.67
C LEU A 275 -16.45 12.85 9.70
N SER A 276 -17.08 13.29 8.61
CA SER A 276 -18.54 13.38 8.53
C SER A 276 -19.23 12.01 8.50
N SER A 277 -18.48 10.93 8.30
CA SER A 277 -19.02 9.57 8.30
C SER A 277 -19.23 9.05 9.72
N PRO A 278 -20.38 8.43 10.03
CA PRO A 278 -20.57 7.73 11.31
C PRO A 278 -19.62 6.54 11.49
N LEU A 279 -18.93 6.12 10.43
CA LEU A 279 -17.95 5.04 10.43
C LEU A 279 -16.50 5.54 10.57
N PHE A 280 -16.27 6.83 10.82
CA PHE A 280 -14.92 7.39 10.97
C PHE A 280 -14.04 6.54 11.92
N GLY A 281 -12.83 6.22 11.47
CA GLY A 281 -11.87 5.40 12.22
C GLY A 281 -12.16 3.90 12.22
N GLN A 282 -13.29 3.45 11.64
CA GLN A 282 -13.61 2.03 11.53
C GLN A 282 -12.98 1.40 10.27
N ALA A 283 -12.77 0.08 10.33
CA ALA A 283 -12.27 -0.69 9.20
C ALA A 283 -13.30 -0.72 8.06
N ALA A 284 -12.89 -0.30 6.87
CA ALA A 284 -13.70 -0.36 5.66
C ALA A 284 -13.51 -1.69 4.90
N SER A 285 -12.36 -2.34 5.08
CA SER A 285 -12.08 -3.65 4.50
C SER A 285 -11.05 -4.42 5.32
N PHE A 286 -11.06 -5.75 5.15
CA PHE A 286 -10.15 -6.68 5.82
C PHE A 286 -9.43 -7.55 4.79
N GLY A 287 -8.23 -7.99 5.15
CA GLY A 287 -7.49 -9.01 4.42
C GLY A 287 -8.13 -10.40 4.58
N PRO A 288 -7.54 -11.42 3.92
CA PRO A 288 -8.08 -12.77 3.93
C PRO A 288 -8.23 -13.36 5.34
N ALA A 289 -9.36 -14.06 5.54
CA ALA A 289 -9.58 -14.87 6.73
C ALA A 289 -8.69 -16.13 6.71
N ARG A 290 -8.61 -16.81 7.86
CA ARG A 290 -7.88 -18.09 7.94
C ARG A 290 -8.37 -19.07 6.90
N THR A 291 -7.43 -19.61 6.13
CA THR A 291 -7.71 -20.65 5.14
C THR A 291 -6.86 -21.88 5.43
N LEU A 292 -7.48 -23.05 5.44
CA LEU A 292 -6.80 -24.34 5.57
C LEU A 292 -6.80 -25.07 4.24
N GLN A 293 -5.64 -25.57 3.82
CA GLN A 293 -5.50 -26.39 2.63
C GLN A 293 -4.78 -27.69 2.97
N MET A 294 -5.27 -28.80 2.43
CA MET A 294 -4.67 -30.11 2.60
C MET A 294 -4.18 -30.61 1.25
N SER A 295 -2.99 -31.19 1.23
CA SER A 295 -2.45 -31.82 0.02
C SER A 295 -1.77 -33.15 0.33
N ALA A 296 -1.87 -34.07 -0.63
CA ALA A 296 -1.19 -35.35 -0.59
C ALA A 296 -0.37 -35.49 -1.89
N LYS A 297 0.91 -35.83 -1.74
CA LYS A 297 1.79 -36.13 -2.88
C LYS A 297 2.35 -37.53 -2.74
N PHE A 298 2.23 -38.32 -3.80
CA PHE A 298 2.84 -39.63 -3.90
C PHE A 298 3.99 -39.58 -4.91
N SER A 299 5.11 -40.24 -4.62
CA SER A 299 6.26 -40.34 -5.52
C SER A 299 6.80 -41.77 -5.47
N PHE A 300 7.05 -42.37 -6.64
CA PHE A 300 7.49 -43.76 -6.81
C PHE A 300 8.90 -43.82 -7.42
#